data_AF-A0A7W5K612-F1
#
_entry.id   AF-A0A7W5K612-F1
#
_cell.length_a   1.000
_cell.length_b   1.000
_cell.length_c   1.000
_cell.angle_alpha   90.00
_cell.angle_beta   90.00
_cell.angle_gamma   90.00
#
_symmetry.space_group_name_H-M   'P 1'
#
loop_
_entity.id
_entity.type
_entity.pdbx_description
1 polymer ?
#
loop_
_entity_poly.entity_id
_entity_poly.type
_entity_poly.pdbx_seq_one_letter_code
_entity_poly.pdbx_strand_id
1 'polypeptide(L)'
;MADTVSRLTFLKSRIIELADMAGRDKEGEARALAAELSAELDRLMAEAAAPAGGEPDQQRPAPRAPRDEVERCPVCSLRSFHFQRGSIRESVNGGFEAFYRCGSCAHEGWRELP
;
A
#
# COMPACT_ATOMS: atom_id res chain seq x y z
N MET A 1 12.54 -0.59 10.18
CA MET A 1 12.49 -2.07 10.15
C MET A 1 12.20 -2.69 11.52
N ALA A 2 12.93 -2.36 12.60
CA ALA A 2 12.65 -2.91 13.95
C ALA A 2 11.23 -2.58 14.47
N ASP A 3 10.71 -1.40 14.14
CA ASP A 3 9.37 -0.95 14.54
C ASP A 3 8.24 -1.81 13.95
N THR A 4 8.34 -2.18 12.67
CA THR A 4 7.32 -2.99 11.98
C THR A 4 7.25 -4.42 12.54
N VAL A 5 8.39 -5.04 12.85
CA VAL A 5 8.43 -6.40 13.42
C VAL A 5 7.83 -6.43 14.82
N SER A 6 8.12 -5.42 15.64
CA SER A 6 7.52 -5.28 16.98
C SER A 6 6.00 -5.10 16.91
N ARG A 7 5.50 -4.26 15.99
CA ARG A 7 4.06 -4.06 15.76
C ARG A 7 3.36 -5.33 15.29
N LEU A 8 3.94 -6.07 14.35
CA LEU A 8 3.37 -7.34 13.87
C LEU A 8 3.35 -8.42 14.95
N THR A 9 4.37 -8.46 15.81
CA THR A 9 4.42 -9.39 16.94
C THR A 9 3.34 -9.08 17.98
N PHE A 10 3.10 -7.79 18.24
CA PHE A 10 2.03 -7.33 19.13
C PHE A 10 0.63 -7.71 18.61
N LEU A 11 0.37 -7.47 17.32
CA LEU A 11 -0.89 -7.87 16.67
C LEU A 11 -1.11 -9.39 16.75
N LYS A 12 -0.05 -10.18 16.51
CA LYS A 12 -0.10 -11.64 16.65
C LYS A 12 -0.48 -12.09 18.06
N SER A 13 0.09 -11.48 19.11
CA SER A 13 -0.28 -11.83 20.49
C SER A 13 -1.74 -11.52 20.82
N ARG A 14 -2.28 -10.40 20.32
CA ARG A 14 -3.67 -10.00 20.58
C ARG A 14 -4.68 -10.86 19.83
N ILE A 15 -4.34 -11.34 18.62
CA ILE A 15 -5.18 -12.30 17.88
C ILE A 15 -5.27 -13.64 18.62
N ILE A 16 -4.18 -14.09 19.25
CA ILE A 16 -4.17 -15.32 20.06
C ILE A 16 -5.05 -15.13 21.31
N GLU A 17 -4.99 -13.98 21.96
CA GLU A 17 -5.84 -13.63 23.11
C GLU A 17 -7.33 -13.62 22.73
N LEU A 18 -7.67 -13.09 21.55
CA LEU A 18 -9.03 -13.14 21.01
C LEU A 18 -9.53 -14.57 20.77
N ALA A 19 -8.68 -15.43 20.21
CA ALA A 19 -9.01 -16.83 19.95
C ALA A 19 -9.23 -17.63 21.25
N ASP A 20 -8.45 -17.35 22.31
CA ASP A 20 -8.64 -17.97 23.63
C ASP A 20 -9.95 -17.51 24.30
N MET A 21 -10.34 -16.25 24.12
CA MET A 21 -11.62 -15.73 24.66
C MET A 21 -12.85 -16.32 23.98
N ALA A 22 -12.77 -16.64 22.68
CA ALA A 22 -13.85 -17.32 21.95
C ALA A 22 -14.15 -18.74 22.49
N GLY A 23 -13.18 -19.37 23.15
CA GLY A 23 -13.35 -20.69 23.80
C GLY A 23 -13.91 -20.64 25.23
N ARG A 24 -14.11 -19.45 25.82
CA ARG A 24 -14.43 -19.29 27.25
C ARG A 24 -15.76 -18.57 27.53
N ASP A 25 -16.69 -18.54 26.56
CA ASP A 25 -17.97 -17.81 26.63
C ASP A 25 -17.82 -16.31 26.96
N LYS A 26 -16.64 -15.73 26.69
CA LYS A 26 -16.32 -14.31 26.88
C LYS A 26 -16.67 -13.48 25.66
N GLU A 27 -17.86 -13.69 25.10
CA GLU A 27 -18.24 -13.14 23.79
C GLU A 27 -18.22 -11.59 23.79
N GLY A 28 -18.60 -10.95 24.89
CA GLY A 28 -18.56 -9.50 25.05
C GLY A 28 -17.13 -8.93 25.05
N GLU A 29 -16.22 -9.53 25.83
CA GLU A 29 -14.80 -9.14 25.90
C GLU A 29 -14.08 -9.42 24.56
N ALA A 30 -14.41 -10.54 23.91
CA ALA A 30 -13.90 -10.88 22.59
C ALA A 30 -14.34 -9.88 21.53
N ARG A 31 -15.63 -9.46 21.52
CA ARG A 31 -16.12 -8.44 20.59
C ARG A 31 -15.44 -7.08 20.81
N ALA A 32 -15.23 -6.68 22.07
CA ALA A 32 -14.51 -5.45 22.40
C ALA A 32 -13.06 -5.52 21.90
N LEU A 33 -12.36 -6.62 22.15
CA LEU A 33 -10.99 -6.83 21.67
C LEU A 33 -10.90 -6.84 20.13
N ALA A 34 -11.85 -7.49 19.45
CA ALA A 34 -11.90 -7.51 18.00
C ALA A 34 -12.10 -6.12 17.39
N ALA A 35 -12.93 -5.28 18.02
CA ALA A 35 -13.14 -3.90 17.61
C ALA A 35 -11.87 -3.05 17.80
N GLU A 36 -11.18 -3.20 18.93
CA GLU A 36 -9.89 -2.53 19.18
C GLU A 36 -8.83 -2.92 18.14
N LEU A 37 -8.71 -4.22 17.84
CA LEU A 37 -7.74 -4.71 16.85
C LEU A 37 -8.06 -4.23 15.44
N SER A 38 -9.33 -4.13 15.09
CA SER A 38 -9.76 -3.60 13.79
C SER A 38 -9.40 -2.12 13.65
N ALA A 39 -9.69 -1.32 14.69
CA ALA A 39 -9.33 0.10 14.70
C ALA A 39 -7.81 0.35 14.68
N GLU A 40 -7.03 -0.50 15.35
CA GLU A 40 -5.56 -0.45 15.29
C GLU A 40 -5.05 -0.80 13.88
N LEU A 41 -5.61 -1.83 13.25
CA LEU A 41 -5.25 -2.21 11.89
C LEU A 41 -5.59 -1.10 10.89
N ASP A 42 -6.77 -0.50 11.00
CA ASP A 42 -7.18 0.63 10.16
C ASP A 42 -6.24 1.83 10.32
N ARG A 43 -5.80 2.13 11.55
CA ARG A 43 -4.80 3.18 11.81
C ARG A 43 -3.46 2.85 11.19
N LEU A 44 -2.96 1.63 11.33
CA LEU A 44 -1.70 1.21 10.74
C LEU A 44 -1.76 1.21 9.20
N MET A 45 -2.90 0.85 8.62
CA MET A 45 -3.13 0.94 7.18
C MET A 45 -3.19 2.40 6.72
N ALA A 46 -3.80 3.29 7.49
CA ALA A 46 -3.82 4.72 7.22
C ALA A 46 -2.43 5.37 7.35
N GLU A 47 -1.63 4.97 8.35
CA GLU A 47 -0.24 5.40 8.51
C GLU A 47 0.65 4.90 7.38
N ALA A 48 0.44 3.67 6.92
CA ALA A 48 1.15 3.12 5.76
C ALA A 48 0.70 3.75 4.43
N ALA A 49 -0.55 4.23 4.35
CA ALA A 49 -1.10 4.93 3.19
C ALA A 49 -0.83 6.44 3.21
N ALA A 50 -0.54 7.01 4.38
CA ALA A 50 -0.12 8.39 4.50
C ALA A 50 1.25 8.54 3.83
N PRO A 51 1.38 9.33 2.74
CA PRO A 51 2.69 9.70 2.25
C PRO A 51 3.40 10.38 3.42
N ALA A 52 4.61 9.91 3.74
CA ALA A 52 5.48 10.54 4.72
C ALA A 52 5.49 12.03 4.39
N GLY A 53 4.98 12.85 5.32
CA GLY A 53 4.76 14.27 5.11
C GLY A 53 6.07 14.98 4.76
N GLY A 54 6.37 15.05 3.47
CA GLY A 54 7.00 16.22 2.89
C GLY A 54 5.94 17.30 2.90
N GLU A 55 6.27 18.47 3.45
CA GLU A 55 5.46 19.67 3.29
C GLU A 55 4.99 19.79 1.83
N PRO A 56 3.73 20.17 1.56
CA PRO A 56 3.29 20.36 0.19
C PRO A 56 4.16 21.48 -0.40
N ASP A 57 5.14 21.10 -1.20
CA ASP A 57 5.89 22.01 -2.04
C ASP A 57 4.88 22.56 -3.06
N GLN A 58 4.23 23.66 -2.71
CA GLN A 58 3.17 24.33 -3.47
C GLN A 58 3.66 24.87 -4.84
N GLN A 59 4.80 24.41 -5.33
CA GLN A 59 5.42 24.85 -6.58
C GLN A 59 5.75 23.72 -7.56
N ARG A 60 5.45 22.45 -7.29
CA ARG A 60 5.62 21.42 -8.32
C ARG A 60 4.49 21.46 -9.35
N PRO A 61 4.80 21.70 -10.63
CA PRO A 61 3.79 21.61 -11.68
C PRO A 61 3.19 20.21 -11.68
N ALA A 62 1.87 20.13 -11.88
CA ALA A 62 1.14 18.87 -11.95
C ALA A 62 1.89 17.88 -12.86
N PRO A 63 2.05 16.61 -12.43
CA PRO A 63 2.86 15.66 -13.15
C PRO A 63 2.31 15.48 -14.57
N ARG A 64 3.17 15.71 -15.56
CA ARG A 64 2.83 15.46 -16.96
C ARG A 64 2.73 13.96 -17.17
N ALA A 65 1.78 13.52 -18.00
CA ALA A 65 1.71 12.12 -18.41
C ALA A 65 3.06 11.67 -19.00
N PRO A 66 3.48 10.41 -18.77
CA PRO A 66 4.70 9.88 -19.35
C PRO A 66 4.73 10.10 -20.87
N ARG A 67 5.92 10.44 -21.41
CA ARG A 67 6.12 10.63 -22.85
C ARG A 67 5.79 9.36 -23.65
N ASP A 68 6.10 8.21 -23.07
CA ASP A 68 5.87 6.89 -23.64
C ASP A 68 4.77 6.17 -22.84
N GLU A 69 3.52 6.26 -23.33
CA GLU A 69 2.36 5.57 -22.72
C GLU A 69 2.43 4.03 -22.85
N VAL A 70 3.44 3.52 -23.58
CA VAL A 70 3.61 2.10 -23.91
C VAL A 70 5.09 1.68 -23.88
N GLU A 71 5.42 0.75 -22.99
CA GLU A 71 6.74 0.11 -22.90
C GLU A 71 6.68 -1.39 -23.25
N ARG A 72 7.81 -2.09 -23.30
CA ARG A 72 7.84 -3.56 -23.40
C ARG A 72 7.68 -4.17 -22.01
N CYS A 73 6.80 -5.17 -21.86
CA CYS A 73 6.65 -5.84 -20.56
C CYS A 73 7.95 -6.57 -20.16
N PRO A 74 8.51 -6.29 -18.97
CA PRO A 74 9.77 -6.91 -18.51
C PRO A 74 9.61 -8.40 -18.18
N VAL A 75 8.38 -8.88 -17.97
CA VAL A 75 8.12 -10.27 -17.60
C VAL A 75 7.90 -11.14 -18.82
N CYS A 76 6.87 -10.85 -19.63
CA CYS A 76 6.52 -11.73 -20.74
C CYS A 76 7.22 -11.36 -22.05
N SER A 77 7.72 -10.11 -22.19
CA SER A 77 8.34 -9.60 -23.42
C SER A 77 7.48 -9.67 -24.70
N LEU A 78 6.24 -10.17 -24.60
CA LEU A 78 5.31 -10.49 -25.70
C LEU A 78 4.43 -9.32 -26.10
N ARG A 79 4.01 -8.50 -25.14
CA ARG A 79 3.13 -7.35 -25.36
C ARG A 79 3.55 -6.11 -24.61
N SER A 80 2.95 -5.01 -25.04
CA SER A 80 3.01 -3.68 -24.49
C SER A 80 2.60 -3.63 -23.00
N PHE A 81 3.37 -2.88 -22.24
CA PHE A 81 3.18 -2.47 -20.86
C PHE A 81 2.58 -1.07 -20.92
N HIS A 82 1.31 -0.95 -20.55
CA HIS A 82 0.53 0.26 -20.81
C HIS A 82 0.39 1.10 -19.56
N PHE A 83 0.68 2.40 -19.70
CA PHE A 83 0.39 3.39 -18.67
C PHE A 83 -1.11 3.43 -18.37
N GLN A 84 -1.46 3.46 -17.09
CA GLN A 84 -2.85 3.62 -16.65
C GLN A 84 -3.13 5.10 -16.35
N ARG A 85 -4.06 5.73 -17.08
CA ARG A 85 -4.35 7.17 -16.86
C ARG A 85 -4.89 7.41 -15.45
N GLY A 86 -4.46 8.50 -14.81
CA GLY A 86 -4.85 8.85 -13.44
C GLY A 86 -4.13 8.05 -12.35
N SER A 87 -3.12 7.26 -12.71
CA SER A 87 -2.35 6.43 -11.78
C SER A 87 -0.94 6.96 -11.51
N ILE A 88 -0.77 8.29 -11.53
CA ILE A 88 0.51 8.92 -11.17
C ILE A 88 0.48 9.22 -9.67
N ARG A 89 1.56 8.86 -8.96
CA ARG A 89 1.75 9.12 -7.53
C ARG A 89 3.11 9.74 -7.26
N GLU A 90 3.28 10.35 -6.10
CA GLU A 90 4.61 10.74 -5.63
C GLU A 90 5.40 9.51 -5.15
N SER A 91 6.68 9.45 -5.52
CA SER A 91 7.58 8.39 -5.05
C SER A 91 8.12 8.72 -3.66
N VAL A 92 8.42 7.67 -2.89
CA VAL A 92 9.01 7.77 -1.54
C VAL A 92 10.40 8.40 -1.55
N ASN A 93 11.11 8.32 -2.69
CA ASN A 93 12.44 8.90 -2.88
C ASN A 93 12.39 10.33 -3.47
N GLY A 94 11.19 10.90 -3.61
CA GLY A 94 10.94 12.14 -4.34
C GLY A 94 10.76 11.90 -5.85
N GLY A 95 9.97 12.77 -6.49
CA GLY A 95 9.59 12.63 -7.90
C GLY A 95 8.23 11.96 -8.06
N PHE A 96 7.87 11.62 -9.30
CA PHE A 96 6.58 10.99 -9.61
C PHE A 96 6.78 9.61 -10.23
N GLU A 97 5.90 8.67 -9.90
CA GLU A 97 5.82 7.35 -10.50
C GLU A 97 4.49 7.18 -11.22
N ALA A 98 4.52 6.60 -12.41
CA ALA A 98 3.36 6.18 -13.17
C ALA A 98 3.16 4.66 -13.07
N PHE A 99 1.90 4.23 -12.94
CA PHE A 99 1.58 2.81 -12.94
C PHE A 99 1.33 2.28 -14.36
N TYR A 100 1.90 1.11 -14.60
CA TYR A 100 1.82 0.40 -15.86
C TYR A 100 1.30 -1.01 -15.64
N ARG A 101 0.51 -1.49 -16.61
CA ARG A 101 -0.04 -2.85 -16.61
C ARG A 101 0.15 -3.52 -17.96
N CYS A 102 0.60 -4.77 -17.96
CA CYS A 102 0.71 -5.56 -19.17
C CYS A 102 -0.64 -6.20 -19.52
N GLY A 103 -1.11 -5.99 -20.75
CA GLY A 103 -2.35 -6.60 -21.23
C GLY A 103 -2.27 -8.11 -21.50
N SER A 104 -1.09 -8.74 -21.43
CA SER A 104 -0.90 -10.17 -21.68
C SER A 104 -0.70 -11.00 -20.43
N CYS A 105 0.29 -10.66 -19.59
CA CYS A 105 0.59 -11.42 -18.38
C CYS A 105 0.03 -10.80 -17.11
N ALA A 106 -0.74 -9.70 -17.24
CA ALA A 106 -1.25 -8.93 -16.11
C ALA A 106 -0.17 -8.44 -15.13
N HIS A 107 1.10 -8.42 -15.53
CA HIS A 107 2.17 -7.84 -14.72
C HIS A 107 1.91 -6.35 -14.49
N GLU A 108 2.14 -5.91 -13.26
CA GLU A 108 1.89 -4.57 -12.76
C GLU A 108 3.19 -4.00 -12.19
N GLY A 109 3.45 -2.72 -12.44
CA GLY A 109 4.66 -2.08 -11.95
C GLY A 109 4.60 -0.57 -12.03
N TRP A 110 5.40 0.07 -11.17
CA TRP A 110 5.56 1.51 -11.11
C TRP A 110 6.85 1.92 -11.83
N ARG A 111 6.80 3.02 -12.56
CA ARG A 111 7.92 3.59 -13.32
C ARG A 111 8.11 5.04 -12.95
N GLU A 112 9.34 5.42 -12.64
CA GLU A 112 9.70 6.81 -12.40
C GLU A 112 9.44 7.65 -13.65
N LEU A 113 8.82 8.81 -13.46
CA LEU A 113 8.63 9.80 -14.50
C LEU A 113 9.86 10.73 -14.53
N PRO A 114 10.44 10.99 -15.72
CA PRO A 114 11.56 11.91 -15.89
C PRO A 114 11.15 13.38 -15.75
#